data_AF-A0A353PEZ8-F1
#
_entry.id   AF-A0A353PEZ8-F1
#
_cell.length_a   1.000
_cell.length_b   1.000
_cell.length_c   1.000
_cell.angle_alpha   90.00
_cell.angle_beta   90.00
_cell.angle_gamma   90.00
#
_symmetry.space_group_name_H-M   'P 1'
#
loop_
_entity.id
_entity.type
_entity.pdbx_description
1 polymer ?
#
loop_
_entity_poly.entity_id
_entity_poly.type
_entity_poly.pdbx_seq_one_letter_code
_entity_poly.pdbx_strand_id
1 'polypeptide(L)' 'LGGSFSGEGASKSAADKVVDEIVEMGGKAVASYESVSTMEGAEKTMQVAKDAFGSVHMLINNAGI' A
#
# COMPACT_ATOMS: atom_id res chain seq x y z
N LEU A 1 -4.42 4.29 12.05
CA LEU A 1 -3.50 3.72 11.04
C LEU A 1 -2.86 4.88 10.29
N GLY A 2 -1.64 5.22 10.67
CA GLY A 2 -0.87 6.32 10.11
C GLY A 2 0.52 6.20 10.70
N GLY A 3 1.55 6.29 9.86
CA GLY A 3 2.91 6.55 10.35
C GLY A 3 2.88 7.82 11.20
N SER A 4 3.78 7.95 12.16
CA SER A 4 3.94 9.19 12.90
C SER A 4 4.06 10.37 11.93
N PHE A 5 3.83 11.59 12.43
CA PHE A 5 4.06 12.85 11.70
C PHE A 5 5.49 12.97 11.13
N SER A 6 6.41 12.08 11.50
CA SER A 6 7.80 11.99 11.02
C SER A 6 8.04 10.86 10.00
N GLY A 7 7.02 10.12 9.57
CA GLY A 7 7.17 8.95 8.69
C GLY A 7 7.83 7.74 9.37
N GLU A 8 8.11 7.79 10.67
CA GLU A 8 8.66 6.68 11.46
C GLU A 8 7.55 5.69 11.80
N GLY A 9 7.31 4.79 10.85
CA GLY A 9 6.29 3.76 10.96
C GLY A 9 6.23 2.83 9.77
N ALA A 10 7.27 2.80 8.94
CA ALA A 10 7.44 1.84 7.83
C ALA A 10 7.69 0.41 8.36
N SER A 11 6.91 -0.03 9.35
CA SER A 11 6.85 -1.42 9.71
C SER A 11 5.90 -2.07 8.72
N LYS A 12 6.40 -3.06 7.97
CA LYS A 12 5.59 -3.97 7.14
C LYS A 12 4.28 -4.39 7.85
N SER A 13 4.35 -4.51 9.19
CA SER A 13 3.22 -4.74 10.10
C SER A 13 2.03 -3.79 9.99
N ALA A 14 2.18 -2.53 9.55
CA ALA A 14 1.06 -1.61 9.44
C ALA A 14 0.25 -1.86 8.17
N ALA A 15 0.93 -2.09 7.03
CA ALA A 15 0.27 -2.45 5.78
C ALA A 15 -0.40 -3.83 5.91
N ASP A 16 0.29 -4.80 6.53
CA ASP A 16 -0.23 -6.16 6.73
C ASP A 16 -1.50 -6.16 7.58
N LYS A 17 -1.53 -5.39 8.68
CA LYS A 17 -2.73 -5.25 9.52
C LYS A 17 -3.93 -4.74 8.74
N VAL A 18 -3.75 -3.76 7.86
CA VAL A 18 -4.85 -3.22 7.05
C VAL A 18 -5.32 -4.24 6.01
N VAL A 19 -4.39 -5.00 5.42
CA VAL A 19 -4.76 -6.12 4.54
C VAL A 19 -5.62 -7.12 5.30
N ASP A 20 -5.19 -7.54 6.50
CA ASP A 20 -5.93 -8.47 7.34
C ASP A 20 -7.33 -7.93 7.67
N GLU A 21 -7.45 -6.68 8.13
CA GLU A 21 -8.74 -6.03 8.42
C GLU A 21 -9.68 -6.04 7.20
N ILE A 22 -9.18 -5.68 6.01
CA ILE A 22 -9.99 -5.66 4.78
C ILE A 22 -10.44 -7.08 4.40
N VAL A 23 -9.57 -8.07 4.53
CA VAL A 23 -9.87 -9.47 4.21
C VAL A 23 -10.86 -10.06 5.21
N GLU A 24 -10.73 -9.76 6.51
CA GLU A 24 -11.68 -10.17 7.56
C GLU A 24 -13.08 -9.60 7.31
N MET A 25 -13.18 -8.39 6.75
CA MET A 25 -14.45 -7.80 6.31
C MET A 25 -14.99 -8.37 4.98
N GLY A 26 -14.34 -9.40 4.41
CA GLY A 26 -14.73 -10.04 3.16
C GLY A 26 -14.25 -9.31 1.89
N GLY A 27 -13.36 -8.33 2.03
CA GLY A 27 -12.74 -7.62 0.93
C GLY A 27 -11.51 -8.33 0.35
N LYS A 28 -10.87 -7.69 -0.63
CA LYS A 28 -9.61 -8.15 -1.23
C LYS A 28 -8.58 -7.02 -1.14
N ALA A 29 -7.43 -7.31 -0.55
CA ALA A 29 -6.34 -6.35 -0.38
C ALA A 29 -4.97 -7.02 -0.62
N VAL A 30 -3.97 -6.21 -0.97
CA VAL A 30 -2.56 -6.60 -1.09
C VAL A 30 -1.70 -5.43 -0.62
N ALA A 31 -0.62 -5.71 0.09
CA ALA A 31 0.37 -4.71 0.50
C ALA A 31 1.49 -4.61 -0.54
N SER A 32 1.89 -3.38 -0.87
CA SER A 32 3.18 -3.09 -1.50
C SER A 32 4.12 -2.52 -0.43
N TYR A 33 5.37 -2.97 -0.41
CA TYR A 33 6.41 -2.47 0.52
C TYR A 33 7.44 -1.58 -0.18
N GLU A 34 7.15 -1.17 -1.41
CA GLU A 34 8.02 -0.31 -2.20
C GLU A 34 7.88 1.15 -1.75
N SER A 35 8.94 1.95 -1.92
CA SER A 35 8.87 3.38 -1.63
C SER A 35 8.31 4.15 -2.82
N VAL A 36 7.26 4.93 -2.59
CA VAL A 36 6.72 5.86 -3.61
C VAL A 36 7.59 7.12 -3.80
N SER A 37 8.66 7.29 -3.02
CA SER A 37 9.61 8.40 -3.16
C SER A 37 10.51 8.27 -4.39
N THR A 38 10.46 7.16 -5.12
CA THR A 38 11.22 6.91 -6.35
C THR A 38 10.28 6.47 -7.48
N MET A 39 10.66 6.76 -8.73
CA MET A 39 9.89 6.32 -9.89
C MET A 39 9.83 4.79 -9.98
N GLU A 40 10.94 4.11 -9.73
CA GLU A 40 11.01 2.65 -9.74
C GLU A 40 10.07 2.02 -8.70
N GLY A 41 10.03 2.54 -7.47
CA GLY A 41 9.15 2.02 -6.43
C GLY A 41 7.67 2.31 -6.71
N ALA A 42 7.35 3.45 -7.33
CA ALA A 42 6.00 3.75 -7.80
C ALA A 42 5.57 2.79 -8.93
N GLU A 43 6.43 2.51 -9.91
CA GLU A 43 6.18 1.54 -10.98
C GLU A 43 5.93 0.13 -10.44
N LYS A 44 6.77 -0.33 -9.51
CA LYS A 44 6.59 -1.63 -8.84
C LYS A 44 5.29 -1.70 -8.05
N THR A 45 4.91 -0.64 -7.33
CA THR A 45 3.63 -0.57 -6.63
C THR A 45 2.44 -0.72 -7.59
N MET A 46 2.50 -0.05 -8.74
CA MET A 46 1.48 -0.18 -9.78
C MET A 46 1.44 -1.60 -10.37
N GLN A 47 2.59 -2.26 -10.51
CA GLN A 47 2.65 -3.63 -10.97
C GLN A 47 1.99 -4.59 -9.98
N VAL A 48 2.29 -4.47 -8.68
CA VAL A 48 1.65 -5.27 -7.61
C VAL A 48 0.13 -5.13 -7.67
N ALA A 49 -0.39 -3.91 -7.84
CA ALA A 49 -1.83 -3.69 -7.94
C ALA A 49 -2.44 -4.37 -9.19
N LYS A 50 -1.77 -4.28 -10.34
CA LYS A 50 -2.22 -4.95 -11.57
C LYS A 50 -2.18 -6.48 -11.45
N ASP A 51 -1.14 -7.04 -10.85
CA ASP A 51 -1.01 -8.48 -10.69
C ASP A 51 -2.09 -9.04 -9.74
N ALA A 52 -2.42 -8.29 -8.68
CA ALA A 52 -3.43 -8.70 -7.72
C ALA A 52 -4.87 -8.50 -8.23
N PHE A 53 -5.15 -7.42 -8.97
CA PHE A 53 -6.52 -6.98 -9.28
C PHE A 53 -6.86 -6.92 -10.77
N GLY A 54 -5.89 -7.10 -11.67
CA GLY A 54 -6.03 -7.04 -13.13
C GLY A 54 -5.95 -5.62 -13.71
N SER A 55 -6.50 -4.62 -13.02
CA SER A 55 -6.45 -3.21 -13.44
C SER A 55 -6.53 -2.25 -12.26
N VAL A 56 -6.15 -0.98 -12.49
CA VAL A 56 -6.24 0.11 -11.51
C VAL A 56 -7.22 1.14 -12.02
N HIS A 57 -8.30 1.37 -11.26
CA HIS A 57 -9.35 2.34 -11.61
C HIS A 57 -9.27 3.63 -10.81
N MET A 58 -8.71 3.56 -9.60
CA MET A 58 -8.60 4.68 -8.67
C MET A 58 -7.19 4.71 -8.08
N LEU A 59 -6.63 5.91 -7.96
CA LEU A 59 -5.32 6.16 -7.35
C LEU A 59 -5.50 7.23 -6.27
N ILE A 60 -5.04 6.94 -5.05
CA ILE A 60 -5.09 7.86 -3.92
C ILE A 60 -3.65 8.15 -3.49
N ASN A 61 -3.17 9.36 -3.77
CA ASN A 61 -1.83 9.82 -3.36
C ASN A 61 -1.87 10.36 -1.92
N ASN A 62 -2.00 9.46 -0.95
CA ASN A 62 -2.07 9.81 0.47
C ASN A 62 -0.70 9.78 1.17
N ALA A 63 0.30 9.09 0.61
CA ALA A 63 1.60 8.95 1.26
C ALA A 63 2.25 10.32 1.50
N GLY A 64 2.70 10.55 2.73
CA GLY A 64 3.44 11.73 3.18
C GLY A 64 4.53 11.33 4.17
N ILE A 65 5.51 12.20 4.35
CA ILE A 65 6.61 12.09 5.33
C ILE A 65 6.37 13.09 6.44
#